data_AF-A0A8J7G121-F1
#
_entry.id   AF-A0A8J7G121-F1
#
_cell.length_a   1.000
_cell.length_b   1.000
_cell.length_c   1.000
_cell.angle_alpha   90.00
_cell.angle_beta   90.00
_cell.angle_gamma   90.00
#
_symmetry.space_group_name_H-M   'P 1'
#
loop_
_entity.id
_entity.type
_entity.pdbx_description
1 polymer ?
#
loop_
_entity_poly.entity_id
_entity_poly.type
_entity_poly.pdbx_seq_one_letter_code
_entity_poly.pdbx_strand_id
1 'polypeptide(L)'
;MGIPLSIKIKSFFGLYVLTPFEENLLEHLRKSLDEDGQKILDFQMSNFTIVRRFIKPLNDPRSHGYTNFYTCRFGINLAKKRQVKHFKSTSSDGVLATAEVVFFEGRIEVKFILVDGVLFRIEYRSPQKIYYPPSEYRVLMGLVA
;
A
#
# COMPACT_ATOMS: atom_id res chain seq x y z
N MET A 1 -6.72 -7.02 -16.31
CA MET A 1 -6.89 -8.11 -15.34
C MET A 1 -6.76 -7.51 -13.94
N GLY A 2 -7.86 -7.44 -13.18
CA GLY A 2 -7.89 -6.77 -11.88
C GLY A 2 -7.37 -7.64 -10.73
N ILE A 3 -7.44 -7.08 -9.52
CA ILE A 3 -7.01 -7.69 -8.26
C ILE A 3 -7.51 -9.15 -8.13
N PRO A 4 -6.64 -10.11 -7.72
CA PRO A 4 -7.00 -11.51 -7.52
C PRO A 4 -8.29 -11.75 -6.72
N LEU A 5 -9.08 -12.75 -7.15
CA LEU A 5 -10.37 -13.11 -6.53
C LEU A 5 -10.26 -13.38 -5.02
N SER A 6 -9.14 -13.96 -4.58
CA SER A 6 -8.87 -14.24 -3.16
C SER A 6 -8.84 -12.97 -2.29
N ILE A 7 -8.42 -11.83 -2.84
CA ILE A 7 -8.42 -10.54 -2.14
C ILE A 7 -9.85 -10.00 -2.05
N LYS A 8 -10.64 -10.10 -3.12
CA LYS A 8 -12.07 -9.72 -3.12
C LYS A 8 -12.87 -10.49 -2.07
N ILE A 9 -12.61 -11.78 -1.90
CA ILE A 9 -13.26 -12.62 -0.87
C ILE A 9 -12.88 -12.14 0.53
N LYS A 10 -11.63 -11.73 0.78
CA LYS A 10 -11.24 -11.20 2.10
C LYS A 10 -11.88 -9.86 2.43
N SER A 11 -12.04 -8.99 1.42
CA SER A 11 -12.78 -7.74 1.57
C SER A 11 -14.23 -8.00 1.97
N PHE A 12 -14.85 -9.06 1.44
CA PHE A 12 -16.23 -9.45 1.76
C PHE A 12 -16.42 -9.86 3.24
N PHE A 13 -15.41 -10.47 3.87
CA PHE A 13 -15.47 -10.85 5.30
C PHE A 13 -15.02 -9.75 6.27
N GLY A 14 -14.74 -8.53 5.79
CA GLY A 14 -14.44 -7.37 6.63
C GLY A 14 -13.10 -7.40 7.37
N LEU A 15 -12.25 -8.43 7.14
CA LEU A 15 -10.96 -8.57 7.81
C LEU A 15 -9.86 -7.75 7.10
N TYR A 16 -9.98 -7.59 5.79
CA TYR A 16 -9.03 -6.89 4.93
C TYR A 16 -9.82 -6.03 3.95
N VAL A 17 -10.17 -4.80 4.35
CA VAL A 17 -10.92 -3.88 3.49
C VAL A 17 -9.99 -2.78 3.01
N LEU A 18 -9.83 -2.65 1.70
CA LEU A 18 -9.16 -1.54 1.04
C LEU A 18 -10.18 -0.51 0.58
N THR A 19 -9.80 0.76 0.52
CA THR A 19 -10.60 1.77 -0.19
C THR A 19 -10.36 1.66 -1.69
N PRO A 20 -11.29 2.13 -2.54
CA PRO A 20 -11.08 2.16 -3.99
C PRO A 20 -9.79 2.92 -4.40
N PHE A 21 -9.43 3.94 -3.63
CA PHE A 21 -8.18 4.68 -3.83
C PHE A 21 -6.94 3.81 -3.57
N GLU A 22 -6.91 3.09 -2.46
CA GLU A 22 -5.79 2.19 -2.12
C GLU A 22 -5.68 1.01 -3.10
N GLU A 23 -6.82 0.45 -3.52
CA GLU A 23 -6.86 -0.56 -4.57
C GLU A 23 -6.25 -0.05 -5.87
N ASN A 24 -6.59 1.17 -6.28
CA ASN A 24 -6.06 1.76 -7.49
C ASN A 24 -4.55 2.04 -7.39
N LEU A 25 -4.06 2.51 -6.23
CA LEU A 25 -2.63 2.69 -5.98
C LEU A 25 -1.86 1.37 -6.08
N LEU A 26 -2.38 0.31 -5.49
CA LEU A 26 -1.75 -1.02 -5.54
C LEU A 26 -1.79 -1.64 -6.93
N GLU A 27 -2.86 -1.41 -7.70
CA GLU A 27 -2.94 -1.82 -9.10
C GLU A 27 -1.90 -1.10 -9.98
N HIS A 28 -1.69 0.21 -9.76
CA HIS A 28 -0.63 0.96 -10.44
C HIS A 28 0.76 0.47 -10.04
N LEU A 29 0.98 0.20 -8.75
CA LEU A 29 2.23 -0.38 -8.28
C LEU A 29 2.49 -1.72 -8.98
N ARG A 30 1.50 -2.62 -8.96
CA ARG A 30 1.57 -3.93 -9.61
C ARG A 30 1.96 -3.82 -11.08
N LYS A 31 1.30 -2.94 -11.84
CA LYS A 31 1.60 -2.73 -13.27
C LYS A 31 3.00 -2.16 -13.53
N SER A 32 3.57 -1.44 -12.57
CA SER A 32 4.92 -0.89 -12.70
C SER A 32 6.01 -1.92 -12.41
N LEU A 33 5.71 -2.96 -11.62
CA LEU A 33 6.67 -4.02 -11.27
C LEU A 33 6.91 -4.99 -12.44
N ASP A 34 8.09 -5.60 -12.43
CA ASP A 34 8.41 -6.75 -13.28
C ASP A 34 7.57 -7.99 -12.91
N GLU A 35 7.66 -9.05 -13.71
CA GLU A 35 6.81 -10.24 -13.53
C GLU A 35 7.02 -10.91 -12.16
N ASP A 36 8.26 -10.95 -11.69
CA ASP A 36 8.58 -11.52 -10.37
C ASP A 36 8.09 -10.61 -9.23
N GLY A 37 8.26 -9.30 -9.34
CA GLY A 37 7.70 -8.33 -8.41
C GLY A 37 6.18 -8.38 -8.33
N GLN A 38 5.50 -8.56 -9.46
CA GLN A 38 4.05 -8.78 -9.51
C GLN A 38 3.64 -10.04 -8.74
N LYS A 39 4.35 -11.16 -8.94
CA LYS A 39 4.11 -12.41 -8.22
C LYS A 39 4.35 -12.27 -6.72
N ILE A 40 5.38 -11.52 -6.31
CA ILE A 40 5.67 -11.23 -4.90
C ILE A 40 4.52 -10.39 -4.30
N LEU A 41 4.13 -9.30 -4.96
CA LEU A 41 3.06 -8.42 -4.49
C LEU A 41 1.73 -9.17 -4.36
N ASP A 42 1.32 -9.90 -5.41
CA ASP A 42 0.07 -10.66 -5.43
C ASP A 42 0.05 -11.72 -4.32
N PHE A 43 1.18 -12.40 -4.09
CA PHE A 43 1.33 -13.34 -2.99
C PHE A 43 1.19 -12.64 -1.62
N GLN A 44 1.87 -11.51 -1.43
CA GLN A 44 1.84 -10.79 -0.16
C GLN A 44 0.43 -10.27 0.17
N MET A 45 -0.22 -9.67 -0.81
CA MET A 45 -1.59 -9.20 -0.76
C MET A 45 -2.58 -10.33 -0.45
N SER A 46 -2.39 -11.51 -1.03
CA SER A 46 -3.20 -12.70 -0.74
C SER A 46 -2.99 -13.24 0.69
N ASN A 47 -1.98 -12.78 1.42
CA ASN A 47 -1.64 -13.23 2.78
C ASN A 47 -1.88 -12.17 3.86
N PHE A 48 -2.04 -10.89 3.52
CA PHE A 48 -2.46 -9.89 4.50
C PHE A 48 -3.85 -10.20 5.05
N THR A 49 -4.04 -9.95 6.33
CA THR A 49 -5.29 -10.24 7.05
C THR A 49 -5.84 -9.05 7.80
N ILE A 50 -5.06 -7.97 7.95
CA ILE A 50 -5.48 -6.73 8.62
C ILE A 50 -4.92 -5.54 7.85
N VAL A 51 -5.76 -4.54 7.63
CA VAL A 51 -5.38 -3.20 7.18
C VAL A 51 -5.62 -2.22 8.33
N ARG A 52 -4.61 -1.46 8.73
CA ARG A 52 -4.78 -0.37 9.71
C ARG A 52 -4.46 0.96 9.07
N ARG A 53 -5.39 1.91 9.16
CA ARG A 53 -5.20 3.27 8.71
C ARG A 53 -4.93 4.17 9.89
N PHE A 54 -4.00 5.08 9.74
CA PHE A 54 -3.79 6.16 10.67
C PHE A 54 -3.66 7.43 9.88
N ILE A 55 -4.51 8.39 10.21
CA ILE A 55 -4.54 9.69 9.56
C ILE A 55 -4.25 10.68 10.66
N LYS A 56 -3.07 11.32 10.63
CA LYS A 56 -2.77 12.34 11.63
C LYS A 56 -3.74 13.50 11.51
N PRO A 57 -4.09 14.15 12.64
CA PRO A 57 -4.90 15.36 12.63
C PRO A 57 -4.32 16.41 11.68
N LEU A 58 -5.22 17.14 11.01
CA LEU A 58 -4.91 18.13 9.98
C LEU A 58 -4.22 19.40 10.53
N ASN A 59 -3.84 19.47 11.79
CA ASN A 59 -3.25 20.68 12.39
C ASN A 59 -1.73 20.59 12.58
N ASP A 60 -1.09 19.46 12.27
CA ASP A 60 0.36 19.27 12.37
C ASP A 60 1.06 19.67 11.06
N PRO A 61 2.07 20.53 11.05
CA PRO A 61 2.87 20.80 9.83
C PRO A 61 3.59 19.55 9.31
N ARG A 62 3.71 18.49 10.12
CA ARG A 62 4.24 17.17 9.74
C ARG A 62 3.14 16.13 9.51
N SER A 63 1.90 16.55 9.28
CA SER A 63 0.78 15.63 9.06
C SER A 63 1.11 14.63 7.94
N HIS A 64 0.95 13.34 8.27
CA HIS A 64 1.11 12.22 7.35
C HIS A 64 0.00 11.21 7.58
N GLY A 65 -0.41 10.56 6.51
CA GLY A 65 -1.31 9.41 6.56
C GLY A 65 -0.52 8.12 6.33
N TYR A 66 -0.98 7.01 6.89
CA TYR A 66 -0.48 5.70 6.51
C TYR A 66 -1.57 4.64 6.49
N THR A 67 -1.42 3.72 5.55
CA THR A 67 -2.15 2.45 5.48
C THR A 67 -1.14 1.32 5.69
N ASN A 68 -1.25 0.62 6.80
CA ASN A 68 -0.36 -0.48 7.18
C ASN A 68 -1.02 -1.84 6.91
N PHE A 69 -0.21 -2.78 6.45
CA PHE A 69 -0.60 -4.14 6.14
C PHE A 69 0.01 -5.11 7.15
N TYR A 70 -0.83 -6.00 7.69
CA TYR A 70 -0.38 -7.02 8.63
C TYR A 70 -0.89 -8.39 8.25
N THR A 71 -0.11 -9.41 8.61
CA THR A 71 -0.49 -10.82 8.52
C THR A 71 -0.58 -11.38 9.93
N CYS A 72 -1.77 -11.32 10.51
CA CYS A 72 -2.07 -11.85 11.84
C CYS A 72 -3.16 -12.93 11.78
N ARG A 73 -3.10 -13.92 12.68
CA ARG A 73 -4.19 -14.88 12.92
C ARG A 73 -4.33 -15.12 14.41
N PHE A 74 -5.53 -14.97 14.95
CA PHE A 74 -5.80 -15.09 16.39
C PHE A 74 -4.84 -14.23 17.26
N GLY A 75 -4.54 -13.00 16.81
CA GLY A 75 -3.63 -12.08 17.50
C GLY A 75 -2.12 -12.34 17.30
N ILE A 76 -1.73 -13.46 16.67
CA ILE A 76 -0.32 -13.81 16.46
C ILE A 76 0.16 -13.24 15.11
N ASN A 77 1.29 -12.54 15.12
CA ASN A 77 1.97 -12.10 13.89
C ASN A 77 2.59 -13.31 13.16
N LEU A 78 2.14 -13.53 11.93
CA LEU A 78 2.56 -14.64 11.07
C LEU A 78 3.34 -14.17 9.84
N ALA A 79 3.74 -12.90 9.77
CA ALA A 79 4.45 -12.33 8.61
C ALA A 79 5.66 -13.19 8.20
N LYS A 80 6.57 -13.51 9.13
CA LYS A 80 7.76 -14.33 8.85
C LYS A 80 7.45 -15.73 8.30
N LYS A 81 6.31 -16.32 8.67
CA LYS A 81 5.92 -17.68 8.22
C LYS A 81 5.13 -17.66 6.91
N ARG A 82 4.34 -16.61 6.67
CA ARG A 82 3.40 -16.56 5.53
C ARG A 82 3.86 -15.66 4.40
N GLN A 83 4.73 -14.69 4.66
CA GLN A 83 5.29 -13.79 3.66
C GLN A 83 6.67 -14.28 3.21
N VAL A 84 6.76 -15.53 2.72
CA VAL A 84 8.05 -16.14 2.34
C VAL A 84 8.68 -15.52 1.09
N LYS A 85 7.87 -14.86 0.24
CA LYS A 85 8.32 -14.14 -0.94
C LYS A 85 8.58 -12.68 -0.59
N HIS A 86 9.79 -12.21 -0.90
CA HIS A 86 10.28 -10.89 -0.54
C HIS A 86 10.82 -10.16 -1.78
N PHE A 87 10.61 -8.85 -1.81
CA PHE A 87 11.36 -7.97 -2.69
C PHE A 87 12.83 -7.93 -2.26
N LYS A 88 13.75 -7.81 -3.21
CA LYS A 88 15.15 -7.53 -2.89
C LYS A 88 15.20 -6.14 -2.25
N SER A 89 15.75 -6.05 -1.04
CA SER A 89 15.98 -4.79 -0.33
C SER A 89 17.36 -4.85 0.31
N THR A 90 18.11 -3.75 0.21
CA THR A 90 19.43 -3.61 0.84
C THR A 90 19.33 -3.21 2.31
N SER A 91 18.19 -2.70 2.75
CA SER A 91 17.92 -2.25 4.12
C SER A 91 16.71 -2.94 4.74
N SER A 92 16.65 -2.98 6.07
CA SER A 92 15.50 -3.48 6.82
C SER A 92 14.24 -2.65 6.51
N ASP A 93 14.39 -1.34 6.32
CA ASP A 93 13.32 -0.44 5.87
C ASP A 93 13.71 0.15 4.52
N GLY A 94 12.87 -0.02 3.50
CA GLY A 94 13.15 0.41 2.12
C GLY A 94 11.93 1.05 1.45
N VAL A 95 12.15 1.87 0.42
CA VAL A 95 11.08 2.39 -0.43
C VAL A 95 11.06 1.55 -1.70
N LEU A 96 9.97 0.81 -1.94
CA LEU A 96 9.79 0.03 -3.17
C LEU A 96 9.50 0.95 -4.37
N ALA A 97 8.61 1.92 -4.15
CA ALA A 97 8.16 2.82 -5.19
C ALA A 97 7.64 4.11 -4.58
N THR A 98 7.57 5.14 -5.40
CA THR A 98 6.92 6.41 -5.10
C THR A 98 5.85 6.69 -6.15
N ALA A 99 4.80 7.39 -5.76
CA ALA A 99 3.80 7.90 -6.68
C ALA A 99 3.42 9.34 -6.34
N GLU A 100 3.06 10.11 -7.36
CA GLU A 100 2.38 11.38 -7.22
C GLU A 100 0.94 11.21 -7.70
N VAL A 101 -0.01 11.50 -6.82
CA VAL A 101 -1.43 11.52 -7.14
C VAL A 101 -1.85 12.96 -7.33
N VAL A 102 -2.28 13.30 -8.55
CA VAL A 102 -2.71 14.66 -8.92
C VAL A 102 -4.23 14.68 -9.10
N PHE A 103 -4.89 15.66 -8.49
CA PHE A 103 -6.34 15.90 -8.57
C PHE A 103 -6.61 17.40 -8.64
N PHE A 104 -7.86 17.80 -8.89
CA PHE A 104 -8.20 19.21 -9.17
C PHE A 104 -7.69 20.21 -8.11
N GLU A 105 -7.75 19.83 -6.82
CA GLU A 105 -7.44 20.74 -5.70
C GLU A 105 -6.03 20.56 -5.14
N GLY A 106 -5.22 19.65 -5.68
CA GLY A 106 -3.88 19.45 -5.16
C GLY A 106 -3.20 18.15 -5.56
N ARG A 107 -2.26 17.74 -4.69
CA ARG A 107 -1.46 16.53 -4.89
C ARG A 107 -1.22 15.77 -3.60
N ILE A 108 -1.00 14.46 -3.76
CA ILE A 108 -0.61 13.55 -2.69
C ILE A 108 0.65 12.82 -3.14
N GLU A 109 1.73 13.00 -2.41
CA GLU A 109 2.92 12.17 -2.53
C GLU A 109 2.68 10.86 -1.79
N VAL A 110 2.98 9.76 -2.46
CA VAL A 110 2.75 8.40 -1.97
C VAL A 110 4.07 7.65 -1.98
N LYS A 111 4.36 6.91 -0.91
CA LYS A 111 5.51 6.00 -0.83
C LYS A 111 5.05 4.60 -0.44
N PHE A 112 5.54 3.60 -1.16
CA PHE A 112 5.32 2.20 -0.86
C PHE A 112 6.53 1.69 -0.08
N ILE A 113 6.34 1.41 1.22
CA ILE A 113 7.40 1.10 2.16
C ILE A 113 7.48 -0.41 2.39
N LEU A 114 8.69 -0.95 2.26
CA LEU A 114 9.05 -2.31 2.60
C LEU A 114 9.64 -2.37 4.01
N VAL A 115 9.34 -3.46 4.72
CA VAL A 115 10.08 -3.90 5.90
C VAL A 115 10.54 -5.34 5.67
N ASP A 116 11.84 -5.60 5.76
CA ASP A 116 12.48 -6.88 5.45
C ASP A 116 12.07 -7.46 4.07
N GLY A 117 11.85 -6.59 3.07
CA GLY A 117 11.40 -7.00 1.73
C GLY A 117 9.90 -7.33 1.62
N VAL A 118 9.10 -7.12 2.66
CA VAL A 118 7.63 -7.23 2.63
C VAL A 118 6.99 -5.86 2.51
N LEU A 119 6.01 -5.69 1.62
CA LEU A 119 5.19 -4.47 1.60
C LEU A 119 4.51 -4.30 2.96
N PHE A 120 4.89 -3.25 3.68
CA PHE A 120 4.41 -3.01 5.03
C PHE A 120 3.40 -1.86 5.07
N ARG A 121 3.65 -0.79 4.30
CA ARG A 121 2.88 0.44 4.42
C ARG A 121 2.81 1.23 3.12
N ILE A 122 1.68 1.87 2.88
CA ILE A 122 1.57 3.04 1.99
C ILE A 122 1.60 4.29 2.87
N GLU A 123 2.56 5.18 2.65
CA GLU A 123 2.65 6.49 3.30
C GLU A 123 2.11 7.57 2.35
N TYR A 124 1.31 8.48 2.90
CA TYR A 124 0.71 9.61 2.18
C TYR A 124 1.18 10.93 2.78
N ARG A 125 1.57 11.86 1.91
CA ARG A 125 1.86 13.26 2.27
C ARG A 125 1.14 14.19 1.31
N SER A 126 0.37 15.12 1.84
CA SER A 126 -0.34 16.12 1.05
C SER A 126 -0.22 17.49 1.69
N PRO A 127 0.23 18.52 0.95
CA PRO A 127 0.20 19.90 1.42
C PRO A 127 -1.20 20.38 1.82
N GLN A 128 -2.22 19.91 1.08
CA GLN A 128 -3.63 20.19 1.32
C GLN A 128 -4.21 19.36 2.48
N LYS A 129 -3.41 18.44 3.03
CA LYS A 129 -3.81 17.50 4.09
C LYS A 129 -4.98 16.61 3.67
N ILE A 130 -5.10 16.36 2.37
CA ILE A 130 -6.05 15.43 1.77
C ILE A 130 -5.32 14.10 1.55
N TYR A 131 -5.87 13.01 2.08
CA TYR A 131 -5.27 11.66 1.95
C TYR A 131 -6.06 10.73 1.02
N TYR A 132 -7.29 11.13 0.69
CA TYR A 132 -8.14 10.47 -0.30
C TYR A 132 -8.68 11.57 -1.21
N PRO A 133 -8.38 11.55 -2.51
CA PRO A 133 -8.86 12.57 -3.42
C PRO A 133 -10.39 12.53 -3.51
N PRO A 134 -11.09 13.68 -3.38
CA PRO A 134 -12.56 13.74 -3.44
C PRO A 134 -13.11 13.71 -4.87
N SER A 135 -12.23 13.88 -5.87
CA SER A 135 -12.55 13.99 -7.29
C SER A 135 -11.71 13.02 -8.12
N GLU A 136 -11.91 13.03 -9.45
CA GLU A 136 -11.06 12.27 -10.36
C GLU A 136 -9.59 12.66 -10.18
N TYR A 137 -8.72 11.65 -10.26
CA TYR A 137 -7.30 11.79 -10.01
C TYR A 137 -6.49 10.94 -10.98
N ARG A 138 -5.23 11.31 -11.14
CA ARG A 138 -4.25 10.57 -11.92
C ARG A 138 -3.11 10.12 -11.02
N VAL A 139 -2.67 8.87 -11.20
CA VAL A 139 -1.52 8.31 -10.49
C VAL A 139 -0.31 8.32 -11.42
N LEU A 140 0.78 8.94 -10.99
CA LEU A 140 2.07 8.97 -11.68
C LEU A 140 3.06 8.15 -10.84
N MET A 141 3.44 6.97 -11.32
CA MET A 141 4.30 6.03 -10.57
C MET A 141 5.77 6.16 -10.97
N GLY A 142 6.66 6.17 -9.99
CA GLY A 142 8.10 6.08 -10.15
C GLY A 142 8.68 4.98 -9.26
N LEU A 143 9.21 3.93 -9.88
CA LEU A 143 9.93 2.87 -9.14
C LEU A 143 11.25 3.41 -8.60
N VAL A 144 11.60 2.99 -7.38
CA VAL A 144 12.91 3.25 -6.79
C VAL A 144 13.74 1.98 -7.00
N ALA A 145 14.81 2.09 -7.79
CA ALA A 145 15.69 0.98 -8.17
C ALA A 145 16.53 0.47 -6.99
#